data_AF-A0A3M7MY20-F1
#
_entry.id   AF-A0A3M7MY20-F1
#
_cell.length_a   1.000
_cell.length_b   1.000
_cell.length_c   1.000
_cell.angle_alpha   90.00
_cell.angle_beta   90.00
_cell.angle_gamma   90.00
#
_symmetry.space_group_name_H-M   'P 1'
#
loop_
_entity.id
_entity.type
_entity.pdbx_description
1 polymer ?
#
loop_
_entity_poly.entity_id
_entity_poly.type
_entity_poly.pdbx_seq_one_letter_code
_entity_poly.pdbx_strand_id
1 'polypeptide(L)'
;MDDQVQRLANKAWTKFQTLDASQRLLIAIAGIPGSGKTTLAALVQLAEMPNAEEAIFRRGAAFTFDSNGFFELVRQVRAPLQATTATIYAPSFDHAIKDPVPNDIGIPATARIVVFEGLYIALDREGWRDAAKLMDELWFVEVPFPVASERVAKRNYAAGISSSLEESIARTEANDMRNGREVVAERLPVHELVQSVDDVKWRSEPAKTGELK
;
A
#
# COMPACT_ATOMS: atom_id res chain seq x y z
N MET A 1 7.00 18.86 -10.13
CA MET A 1 5.69 18.50 -9.53
C MET A 1 5.80 18.60 -8.01
N ASP A 2 6.88 18.10 -7.43
CA ASP A 2 7.18 18.15 -5.99
C ASP A 2 7.08 19.56 -5.39
N ASP A 3 7.62 20.59 -6.05
CA ASP A 3 7.46 21.99 -5.58
C ASP A 3 6.00 22.46 -5.51
N GLN A 4 5.16 22.01 -6.45
CA GLN A 4 3.75 22.37 -6.48
C GLN A 4 2.97 21.65 -5.38
N VAL A 5 3.29 20.37 -5.15
CA VAL A 5 2.74 19.55 -4.07
C VAL A 5 3.12 20.14 -2.71
N GLN A 6 4.40 20.42 -2.50
CA GLN A 6 4.90 21.01 -1.25
C GLN A 6 4.25 22.37 -0.97
N ARG A 7 4.11 23.22 -2.00
CA ARG A 7 3.42 24.51 -1.87
C ARG A 7 1.95 24.35 -1.48
N LEU A 8 1.24 23.39 -2.07
CA LEU A 8 -0.18 23.14 -1.76
C LEU A 8 -0.37 22.51 -0.38
N ALA A 9 0.50 21.58 0.00
CA ALA A 9 0.55 21.00 1.34
C ALA A 9 0.81 22.06 2.42
N ASN A 10 1.85 22.88 2.25
CA ASN A 10 2.15 23.98 3.17
C ASN A 10 0.96 24.95 3.28
N LYS A 11 0.30 25.26 2.15
CA LYS A 11 -0.91 26.10 2.15
C LYS A 11 -2.07 25.46 2.92
N ALA A 12 -2.29 24.15 2.77
CA ALA A 12 -3.32 23.41 3.50
C ALA A 12 -3.01 23.43 5.00
N TRP A 13 -1.77 23.09 5.37
CA TRP A 13 -1.32 23.05 6.76
C TRP A 13 -1.42 24.41 7.46
N THR A 14 -0.92 25.49 6.83
CA THR A 14 -1.05 26.84 7.38
C THR A 14 -2.51 27.24 7.58
N LYS A 15 -3.41 26.86 6.65
CA LYS A 15 -4.85 27.10 6.84
C LYS A 15 -5.40 26.30 8.00
N PHE A 16 -5.05 25.01 8.12
CA PHE A 16 -5.50 24.15 9.20
C PHE A 16 -5.10 24.69 10.58
N GLN A 17 -3.84 25.16 10.73
CA GLN A 17 -3.35 25.74 11.98
C GLN A 17 -4.09 27.01 12.42
N THR A 18 -4.82 27.67 11.52
CA THR A 18 -5.63 28.86 11.83
C THR A 18 -7.09 28.55 12.14
N LEU A 19 -7.52 27.29 11.98
CA LEU A 19 -8.88 26.88 12.29
C LEU A 19 -9.08 26.66 13.80
N ASP A 20 -10.32 26.88 14.25
CA ASP A 20 -10.72 26.42 15.57
C ASP A 20 -10.72 24.88 15.64
N ALA A 21 -10.42 24.30 16.80
CA ALA A 21 -10.34 22.86 16.99
C ALA A 21 -11.64 22.10 16.64
N SER A 22 -12.79 22.79 16.63
CA SER A 22 -14.08 22.21 16.23
C SER A 22 -14.33 22.21 14.71
N GLN A 23 -13.48 22.86 13.91
CA GLN A 23 -13.68 23.04 12.47
C GLN A 23 -12.80 22.10 11.63
N ARG A 24 -13.36 21.58 10.53
CA ARG A 24 -12.61 20.80 9.52
C ARG A 24 -12.21 21.70 8.35
N LEU A 25 -10.96 21.57 7.90
CA LEU A 25 -10.55 22.14 6.61
C LEU A 25 -11.09 21.25 5.48
N LEU A 26 -11.91 21.81 4.59
CA LEU A 26 -12.40 21.10 3.42
C LEU A 26 -11.65 21.57 2.17
N ILE A 27 -11.01 20.65 1.45
CA ILE A 27 -10.29 20.92 0.21
C ILE A 27 -10.89 20.07 -0.90
N ALA A 28 -11.39 20.73 -1.95
CA ALA A 28 -11.86 20.06 -3.15
C ALA A 28 -10.80 20.11 -4.25
N ILE A 29 -10.56 18.97 -4.91
CA ILE A 29 -9.67 18.86 -6.08
C ILE A 29 -10.51 18.37 -7.25
N ALA A 30 -10.63 19.19 -8.29
CA ALA A 30 -11.37 18.87 -9.51
C ALA A 30 -10.42 18.83 -10.72
N GLY A 31 -10.69 17.93 -11.68
CA GLY A 31 -9.88 17.79 -12.90
C GLY A 31 -10.35 16.65 -13.81
N ILE A 32 -10.00 16.74 -15.10
CA ILE A 32 -10.35 15.73 -16.12
C ILE A 32 -9.76 14.34 -15.80
N PRO A 33 -10.31 13.23 -16.32
CA PRO A 33 -9.67 11.91 -16.21
C PRO A 33 -8.20 11.96 -16.62
N GLY A 34 -7.33 11.25 -15.88
CA GLY A 34 -5.88 11.28 -16.10
C GLY A 34 -5.13 12.51 -15.58
N SER A 35 -5.80 13.51 -15.00
CA SER A 35 -5.15 14.76 -14.54
C SER A 35 -4.27 14.63 -13.27
N GLY A 36 -4.11 13.44 -12.70
CA GLY A 36 -3.35 13.22 -11.45
C GLY A 36 -4.01 13.77 -10.17
N LYS A 37 -5.34 13.98 -10.19
CA LYS A 37 -6.10 14.53 -9.04
C LYS A 37 -6.06 13.62 -7.81
N THR A 38 -6.12 12.29 -7.99
CA THR A 38 -5.99 11.32 -6.90
C THR A 38 -4.58 11.35 -6.32
N THR A 39 -3.55 11.44 -7.17
CA THR A 39 -2.14 11.54 -6.75
C THR A 39 -1.92 12.77 -5.91
N LEU A 40 -2.46 13.91 -6.36
CA LEU A 40 -2.37 15.16 -5.63
C LEU A 40 -3.10 15.07 -4.28
N ALA A 41 -4.30 14.48 -4.24
CA ALA A 41 -5.04 14.30 -2.99
C ALA A 41 -4.27 13.44 -1.99
N ALA A 42 -3.71 12.31 -2.43
CA ALA A 42 -2.91 11.42 -1.60
C ALA A 42 -1.65 12.10 -1.09
N LEU A 43 -0.96 12.87 -1.92
CA LEU A 43 0.23 13.61 -1.52
C LEU A 43 -0.07 14.74 -0.53
N VAL A 44 -1.16 15.48 -0.73
CA VAL A 44 -1.61 16.50 0.25
C VAL A 44 -1.91 15.84 1.59
N GLN A 45 -2.60 14.70 1.60
CA GLN A 45 -2.91 13.97 2.83
C GLN A 45 -1.65 13.46 3.54
N LEU A 46 -0.67 12.91 2.80
CA LEU A 46 0.63 12.53 3.38
C LEU A 46 1.36 13.74 3.96
N ALA A 47 1.23 14.91 3.34
CA ALA A 47 1.89 16.12 3.78
C ALA A 47 1.21 16.82 4.98
N GLU A 48 0.02 16.39 5.38
CA GLU A 48 -0.62 16.77 6.65
C GLU A 48 -0.10 15.95 7.84
N MET A 49 0.62 14.86 7.60
CA MET A 49 1.22 14.07 8.68
C MET A 49 2.30 14.90 9.39
N PRO A 50 2.46 14.78 10.72
CA PRO A 50 3.49 15.51 11.48
C PRO A 50 4.92 15.38 10.91
N ASN A 51 5.21 14.29 10.20
CA ASN A 51 6.48 14.02 9.52
C ASN A 51 6.30 13.87 7.99
N ALA A 52 5.70 14.87 7.34
CA ALA A 52 5.37 14.89 5.91
C ALA A 52 6.48 14.41 4.95
N GLU A 53 7.71 14.90 5.13
CA GLU A 53 8.85 14.52 4.29
C GLU A 53 9.16 13.02 4.40
N GLU A 54 9.12 12.49 5.63
CA GLU A 54 9.29 11.05 5.87
C GLU A 54 8.10 10.26 5.30
N ALA A 55 6.87 10.76 5.42
CA ALA A 55 5.67 10.09 4.89
C ALA A 55 5.69 9.95 3.37
N ILE A 56 6.13 11.00 2.66
CA ILE A 56 6.30 10.98 1.21
C ILE A 56 7.45 10.06 0.81
N PHE A 57 8.59 10.15 1.48
CA PHE A 57 9.75 9.31 1.21
C PHE A 57 9.46 7.82 1.47
N ARG A 58 8.80 7.53 2.59
CA ARG A 58 8.38 6.20 3.03
C ARG A 58 6.98 5.84 2.56
N ARG A 59 6.49 6.40 1.44
CA ARG A 59 5.23 5.97 0.85
C ARG A 59 5.30 4.46 0.60
N GLY A 60 4.42 3.70 1.25
CA GLY A 60 4.49 2.24 1.33
C GLY A 60 4.85 1.69 2.71
N ALA A 61 5.21 2.53 3.68
CA ALA A 61 5.35 2.18 5.10
C ALA A 61 3.99 2.02 5.79
N ALA A 62 3.90 1.25 6.87
CA ALA A 62 2.64 0.91 7.54
C ALA A 62 1.78 2.14 7.90
N PHE A 63 2.40 3.21 8.40
CA PHE A 63 1.72 4.44 8.80
C PHE A 63 1.19 5.28 7.62
N THR A 64 1.58 4.95 6.38
CA THR A 64 1.12 5.62 5.16
C THR A 64 -0.15 5.00 4.57
N PHE A 65 -0.64 3.92 5.18
CA PHE A 65 -1.89 3.24 4.81
C PHE A 65 -3.01 3.54 5.82
N ASP A 66 -4.25 3.46 5.34
CA ASP A 66 -5.45 3.50 6.19
C ASP A 66 -5.73 2.11 6.79
N SER A 67 -5.07 1.80 7.91
CA SER A 67 -5.25 0.52 8.60
C SER A 67 -6.66 0.33 9.16
N ASN A 68 -7.36 1.42 9.50
CA ASN A 68 -8.73 1.40 9.98
C ASN A 68 -9.71 1.07 8.83
N GLY A 69 -9.51 1.67 7.66
CA GLY A 69 -10.26 1.32 6.45
C GLY A 69 -10.08 -0.14 6.05
N PHE A 70 -8.84 -0.66 6.16
CA PHE A 70 -8.58 -2.09 5.95
C PHE A 70 -9.31 -2.98 6.98
N PHE A 71 -9.23 -2.63 8.27
CA PHE A 71 -9.96 -3.35 9.32
C PHE A 71 -11.47 -3.39 9.07
N GLU A 72 -12.08 -2.25 8.72
CA GLU A 72 -13.51 -2.19 8.41
C GLU A 72 -13.90 -3.02 7.19
N LEU A 73 -13.05 -3.08 6.16
CA LEU A 73 -13.25 -3.98 5.02
C LEU A 73 -13.24 -5.44 5.46
N VAL A 74 -12.23 -5.86 6.23
CA VAL A 74 -12.14 -7.25 6.74
C VAL A 74 -13.34 -7.57 7.63
N ARG A 75 -13.77 -6.65 8.48
CA ARG A 75 -14.96 -6.81 9.34
C ARG A 75 -16.23 -7.02 8.51
N GLN A 76 -16.40 -6.30 7.40
CA GLN A 76 -17.53 -6.48 6.48
C GLN A 76 -17.47 -7.84 5.78
N VAL A 77 -16.30 -8.25 5.30
CA VAL A 77 -16.11 -9.55 4.63
C VAL A 77 -16.34 -10.72 5.60
N ARG A 78 -15.95 -10.58 6.87
CA ARG A 78 -16.12 -11.60 7.92
C ARG A 78 -17.58 -11.76 8.36
N ALA A 79 -18.44 -10.76 8.12
CA ALA A 79 -19.83 -10.82 8.55
C ALA A 79 -20.56 -12.04 7.94
N PRO A 80 -21.45 -12.72 8.68
CA PRO A 80 -22.17 -13.87 8.17
C PRO A 80 -22.93 -13.55 6.89
N LEU A 81 -22.83 -14.45 5.90
CA LEU A 81 -23.59 -14.35 4.66
C LEU A 81 -25.09 -14.53 4.94
N GLN A 82 -25.89 -13.65 4.36
CA GLN A 82 -27.35 -13.63 4.39
C GLN A 82 -27.87 -13.66 2.95
N ALA A 83 -29.15 -14.02 2.77
CA ALA A 83 -29.79 -13.95 1.45
C ALA A 83 -29.77 -12.53 0.84
N THR A 84 -29.60 -11.51 1.68
CA THR A 84 -29.53 -10.09 1.34
C THR A 84 -28.11 -9.54 1.27
N THR A 85 -27.07 -10.36 1.47
CA THR A 85 -25.68 -9.87 1.40
C THR A 85 -25.37 -9.38 -0.01
N ALA A 86 -25.04 -8.09 -0.11
CA ALA A 86 -24.60 -7.47 -1.35
C ALA A 86 -23.11 -7.73 -1.62
N THR A 87 -22.69 -7.54 -2.87
CA THR A 87 -21.26 -7.48 -3.22
C THR A 87 -20.57 -6.37 -2.43
N ILE A 88 -19.50 -6.72 -1.73
CA ILE A 88 -18.61 -5.77 -1.06
C ILE A 88 -17.56 -5.33 -2.09
N TYR A 89 -17.19 -4.05 -2.08
CA TYR A 89 -16.16 -3.53 -2.98
C TYR A 89 -14.94 -3.07 -2.19
N ALA A 90 -13.79 -3.63 -2.52
CA ALA A 90 -12.49 -3.22 -1.98
C ALA A 90 -11.79 -2.26 -2.96
N PRO A 91 -10.95 -1.34 -2.45
CA PRO A 91 -10.11 -0.52 -3.32
C PRO A 91 -9.00 -1.38 -3.97
N SER A 92 -8.54 -0.98 -5.15
CA SER A 92 -7.29 -1.48 -5.74
C SER A 92 -6.24 -0.37 -5.78
N PHE A 93 -5.07 -0.66 -6.34
CA PHE A 93 -4.02 0.33 -6.59
C PHE A 93 -3.56 0.24 -8.05
N ASP A 94 -3.64 1.35 -8.77
CA ASP A 94 -3.16 1.45 -10.15
C ASP A 94 -1.69 1.87 -10.15
N HIS A 95 -0.81 0.96 -10.61
CA HIS A 95 0.63 1.18 -10.67
C HIS A 95 1.07 2.20 -11.75
N ALA A 96 0.26 2.45 -12.79
CA ALA A 96 0.59 3.40 -13.85
C ALA A 96 0.42 4.85 -13.36
N ILE A 97 -0.66 5.13 -12.63
CA ILE A 97 -0.92 6.46 -12.05
C ILE A 97 -0.51 6.58 -10.58
N LYS A 98 -0.07 5.47 -9.95
CA LYS A 98 0.37 5.38 -8.56
C LYS A 98 -0.69 5.84 -7.56
N ASP A 99 -1.93 5.41 -7.75
CA ASP A 99 -3.08 5.84 -6.93
C ASP A 99 -4.05 4.71 -6.59
N PRO A 100 -4.75 4.82 -5.44
CA PRO A 100 -5.84 3.91 -5.12
C PRO A 100 -7.04 4.15 -6.04
N VAL A 101 -7.68 3.07 -6.47
CA VAL A 101 -8.95 3.10 -7.21
C VAL A 101 -10.06 2.62 -6.26
N PRO A 102 -10.98 3.51 -5.83
CA PRO A 102 -12.07 3.11 -4.94
C PRO A 102 -13.03 2.12 -5.61
N ASN A 103 -13.53 1.16 -4.84
CA ASN A 103 -14.57 0.20 -5.25
C ASN A 103 -14.25 -0.63 -6.51
N ASP A 104 -12.97 -0.98 -6.72
CA ASP A 104 -12.52 -1.64 -7.94
C ASP A 104 -12.63 -3.18 -7.88
N ILE A 105 -12.41 -3.77 -6.70
CA ILE A 105 -12.40 -5.23 -6.52
C ILE A 105 -13.73 -5.66 -5.89
N GLY A 106 -14.58 -6.31 -6.69
CA GLY A 106 -15.85 -6.88 -6.22
C GLY A 106 -15.64 -8.23 -5.50
N ILE A 107 -16.14 -8.33 -4.28
CA ILE A 107 -16.22 -9.55 -3.48
C ILE A 107 -17.69 -9.96 -3.40
N PRO A 108 -18.19 -10.81 -4.31
CA PRO A 108 -19.59 -11.20 -4.33
C PRO A 108 -19.92 -12.10 -3.14
N ALA A 109 -21.19 -12.15 -2.73
CA ALA A 109 -21.65 -13.05 -1.66
C ALA A 109 -21.42 -14.55 -1.97
N THR A 110 -21.17 -14.90 -3.23
CA THR A 110 -20.80 -16.25 -3.67
C THR A 110 -19.33 -16.58 -3.43
N ALA A 111 -18.46 -15.59 -3.16
CA ALA A 111 -17.08 -15.80 -2.81
C ALA A 111 -16.99 -16.45 -1.42
N ARG A 112 -16.55 -17.71 -1.37
CA ARG A 112 -16.44 -18.48 -0.13
C ARG A 112 -15.02 -18.55 0.43
N ILE A 113 -14.03 -18.22 -0.41
CA ILE A 113 -12.62 -18.11 -0.04
C ILE A 113 -12.17 -16.74 -0.49
N VAL A 114 -11.74 -15.91 0.46
CA VAL A 114 -11.20 -14.57 0.19
C VAL A 114 -9.78 -14.54 0.74
N VAL A 115 -8.81 -14.33 -0.14
CA VAL A 115 -7.39 -14.25 0.23
C VAL A 115 -6.99 -12.78 0.27
N PHE A 116 -6.54 -12.33 1.44
CA PHE A 116 -5.93 -11.03 1.60
C PHE A 116 -4.40 -11.19 1.51
N GLU A 117 -3.76 -10.42 0.64
CA GLU A 117 -2.30 -10.35 0.51
C GLU A 117 -1.84 -8.91 0.73
N GLY A 118 -0.74 -8.75 1.44
CA GLY A 118 -0.20 -7.43 1.77
C GLY A 118 0.88 -7.49 2.85
N LEU A 119 1.77 -6.50 2.81
CA LEU A 119 2.97 -6.44 3.63
C LEU A 119 2.69 -6.38 5.15
N TYR A 120 1.60 -5.73 5.56
CA TYR A 120 1.32 -5.42 6.98
C TYR A 120 0.19 -6.22 7.61
N ILE A 121 -0.38 -7.21 6.90
CA ILE A 121 -1.55 -7.96 7.38
C ILE A 121 -1.26 -8.65 8.73
N ALA A 122 -0.02 -9.07 8.97
CA ALA A 122 0.41 -9.70 10.22
C ALA A 122 1.11 -8.75 11.20
N LEU A 123 1.11 -7.44 10.97
CA LEU A 123 1.83 -6.47 11.82
C LEU A 123 1.11 -6.27 13.16
N ASP A 124 1.84 -6.31 14.27
CA ASP A 124 1.34 -6.15 15.64
C ASP A 124 1.09 -4.67 16.01
N ARG A 125 0.26 -4.00 15.20
CA ARG A 125 -0.16 -2.61 15.40
C ARG A 125 -1.66 -2.46 15.25
N GLU A 126 -2.21 -1.40 15.83
CA GLU A 126 -3.65 -1.10 15.75
C GLU A 126 -4.17 -1.06 14.30
N GLY A 127 -5.38 -1.55 14.10
CA GLY A 127 -5.99 -1.73 12.77
C GLY A 127 -5.49 -3.02 12.08
N TRP A 128 -4.17 -3.20 11.95
CA TRP A 128 -3.58 -4.41 11.36
C TRP A 128 -3.83 -5.65 12.21
N ARG A 129 -3.45 -5.60 13.49
CA ARG A 129 -3.67 -6.67 14.46
C ARG A 129 -5.15 -7.01 14.61
N ASP A 130 -6.01 -6.01 14.57
CA ASP A 130 -7.45 -6.21 14.78
C ASP A 130 -8.09 -6.87 13.56
N ALA A 131 -7.62 -6.55 12.34
CA ALA A 131 -7.97 -7.30 11.14
C ALA A 131 -7.42 -8.73 11.16
N ALA A 132 -6.17 -8.92 11.60
CA ALA A 132 -5.53 -10.23 11.68
C ALA A 132 -6.30 -11.21 12.59
N LYS A 133 -6.87 -10.74 13.71
CA LYS A 133 -7.71 -11.54 14.61
C LYS A 133 -8.99 -12.09 13.97
N LEU A 134 -9.43 -11.52 12.85
CA LEU A 134 -10.61 -11.97 12.12
C LEU A 134 -10.31 -13.04 11.06
N MET A 135 -9.03 -13.30 10.78
CA MET A 135 -8.59 -14.29 9.79
C MET A 135 -8.66 -15.69 10.38
N ASP A 136 -9.16 -16.66 9.60
CA ASP A 136 -9.10 -18.08 9.99
C ASP A 136 -7.68 -18.64 9.82
N GLU A 137 -6.95 -18.15 8.81
CA GLU A 137 -5.59 -18.53 8.48
C GLU A 137 -4.75 -17.28 8.24
N LEU A 138 -3.51 -17.30 8.72
CA LEU A 138 -2.57 -16.18 8.60
C LEU A 138 -1.20 -16.78 8.34
N TRP A 139 -0.71 -16.63 7.12
CA TRP A 139 0.56 -17.23 6.69
C TRP A 139 1.57 -16.14 6.42
N PHE A 140 2.85 -16.46 6.63
CA PHE A 140 3.93 -15.53 6.35
C PHE A 140 4.96 -16.16 5.44
N VAL A 141 5.30 -15.45 4.36
CA VAL A 141 6.29 -15.89 3.38
C VAL A 141 7.67 -15.37 3.80
N GLU A 142 8.56 -16.27 4.20
CA GLU A 142 9.92 -15.94 4.61
C GLU A 142 10.88 -15.93 3.43
N VAL A 143 11.73 -14.91 3.37
CA VAL A 143 12.79 -14.77 2.38
C VAL A 143 13.99 -14.09 3.03
N PRO A 144 15.24 -14.53 2.78
CA PRO A 144 16.42 -13.81 3.27
C PRO A 144 16.44 -12.37 2.76
N PHE A 145 16.71 -11.40 3.63
CA PHE A 145 16.77 -9.97 3.27
C PHE A 145 17.65 -9.67 2.05
N PRO A 146 18.86 -10.25 1.88
CA PRO A 146 19.67 -10.00 0.69
C PRO A 146 18.96 -10.40 -0.62
N VAL A 147 18.22 -11.51 -0.59
CA VAL A 147 17.46 -12.01 -1.76
C VAL A 147 16.27 -11.10 -2.05
N ALA A 148 15.54 -10.67 -1.01
CA ALA A 148 14.42 -9.74 -1.17
C ALA A 148 14.88 -8.39 -1.71
N SER A 149 15.96 -7.83 -1.14
CA SER A 149 16.55 -6.56 -1.56
C SER A 149 16.97 -6.60 -3.04
N GLU A 150 17.67 -7.65 -3.46
CA GLU A 150 18.07 -7.83 -4.86
C GLU A 150 16.85 -7.91 -5.80
N ARG A 151 15.82 -8.68 -5.44
CA ARG A 151 14.59 -8.82 -6.24
C ARG A 151 13.86 -7.49 -6.39
N VAL A 152 13.69 -6.75 -5.29
CA VAL A 152 13.00 -5.45 -5.29
C VAL A 152 13.80 -4.41 -6.08
N ALA A 153 15.12 -4.33 -5.87
CA ALA A 153 15.97 -3.40 -6.59
C ALA A 153 15.96 -3.67 -8.11
N LYS A 154 16.05 -4.93 -8.54
CA LYS A 154 15.94 -5.30 -9.96
C LYS A 154 14.60 -4.89 -10.55
N ARG A 155 13.49 -5.13 -9.83
CA ARG A 155 12.14 -4.72 -10.26
C ARG A 155 12.01 -3.21 -10.37
N ASN A 156 12.46 -2.48 -9.35
CA ASN A 156 12.38 -1.02 -9.30
C ASN A 156 13.22 -0.37 -10.41
N TYR A 157 14.41 -0.90 -10.69
CA TYR A 157 15.25 -0.47 -11.81
C TYR A 157 14.57 -0.74 -13.16
N ALA A 158 14.04 -1.95 -13.38
CA ALA A 158 13.31 -2.28 -14.60
C ALA A 158 12.06 -1.42 -14.82
N ALA A 159 11.42 -0.95 -13.73
CA ALA A 159 10.29 -0.03 -13.77
C ALA A 159 10.69 1.45 -13.97
N GLY A 160 11.99 1.75 -14.12
CA GLY A 160 12.50 3.12 -14.33
C GLY A 160 12.41 4.02 -13.10
N ILE A 161 12.31 3.46 -11.89
CA ILE A 161 12.21 4.23 -10.63
C ILE A 161 13.56 4.86 -10.25
N SER A 162 14.66 4.28 -10.69
CA SER A 162 16.03 4.73 -10.40
C SER A 162 16.86 4.80 -11.68
N SER A 163 17.84 5.71 -11.73
CA SER A 163 18.67 5.93 -12.92
C SER A 163 19.74 4.85 -13.12
N SER A 164 20.10 4.13 -12.06
CA SER A 164 21.02 2.99 -12.08
C SER A 164 20.57 1.87 -11.14
N LEU A 165 21.11 0.67 -11.35
CA LEU A 165 20.87 -0.45 -10.43
C LEU A 165 21.44 -0.17 -9.03
N GLU A 166 22.59 0.50 -8.95
CA GLU A 166 23.22 0.89 -7.68
C GLU A 166 22.33 1.84 -6.88
N GLU A 167 21.78 2.87 -7.54
CA GLU A 167 20.81 3.79 -6.92
C GLU A 167 19.54 3.03 -6.49
N SER A 168 19.08 2.08 -7.29
CA SER A 168 17.92 1.27 -6.95
C SER A 168 18.15 0.40 -5.72
N ILE A 169 19.34 -0.19 -5.57
CA ILE A 169 19.74 -0.95 -4.38
C ILE A 169 19.76 -0.03 -3.16
N ALA A 170 20.43 1.13 -3.24
CA ALA A 170 20.51 2.08 -2.13
C ALA A 170 19.13 2.57 -1.69
N ARG A 171 18.25 2.89 -2.65
CA ARG A 171 16.86 3.30 -2.36
C ARG A 171 16.04 2.18 -1.73
N THR A 172 16.16 0.96 -2.26
CA THR A 172 15.47 -0.23 -1.74
C THR A 172 15.89 -0.50 -0.29
N GLU A 173 17.17 -0.34 0.02
CA GLU A 173 17.68 -0.52 1.38
C GLU A 173 17.14 0.54 2.35
N ALA A 174 17.09 1.80 1.91
CA ALA A 174 16.64 2.93 2.71
C ALA A 174 15.12 2.96 2.97
N ASN A 175 14.31 2.35 2.09
CA ASN A 175 12.85 2.34 2.19
C ASN A 175 12.26 0.92 2.34
N ASP A 176 12.24 0.14 1.25
CA ASP A 176 11.57 -1.16 1.23
C ASP A 176 12.11 -2.14 2.28
N MET A 177 13.43 -2.23 2.46
CA MET A 177 14.03 -3.12 3.46
C MET A 177 13.84 -2.61 4.89
N ARG A 178 13.70 -1.28 5.09
CA ARG A 178 13.30 -0.73 6.39
C ARG A 178 11.89 -1.19 6.75
N ASN A 179 10.97 -1.18 5.80
CA ASN A 179 9.60 -1.68 5.99
C ASN A 179 9.59 -3.20 6.22
N GLY A 180 10.40 -3.96 5.46
CA GLY A 180 10.52 -5.41 5.64
C GLY A 180 11.07 -5.79 7.02
N ARG A 181 12.07 -5.05 7.53
CA ARG A 181 12.59 -5.24 8.89
C ARG A 181 11.55 -4.97 9.97
N GLU A 182 10.77 -3.90 9.80
CA GLU A 182 9.65 -3.56 10.70
C GLU A 182 8.63 -4.71 10.75
N VAL A 183 8.23 -5.25 9.60
CA VAL A 183 7.33 -6.40 9.53
C VAL A 183 7.90 -7.63 10.23
N VAL A 184 9.16 -8.01 9.96
CA VAL A 184 9.75 -9.20 10.59
C VAL A 184 9.90 -9.02 12.10
N ALA A 185 10.26 -7.83 12.57
CA ALA A 185 10.49 -7.55 13.98
C ALA A 185 9.21 -7.43 14.81
N GLU A 186 8.14 -6.89 14.22
CA GLU A 186 6.89 -6.55 14.92
C GLU A 186 5.69 -7.37 14.43
N ARG A 187 5.92 -8.54 13.85
CA ARG A 187 4.82 -9.41 13.38
C ARG A 187 4.21 -10.24 14.52
N LEU A 188 2.89 -10.42 14.45
CA LEU A 188 2.12 -11.37 15.25
C LEU A 188 2.54 -12.83 14.98
N PRO A 189 2.30 -13.76 15.92
CA PRO A 189 2.33 -15.18 15.61
C PRO A 189 1.46 -15.49 14.38
N VAL A 190 1.93 -16.39 13.52
CA VAL A 190 1.24 -16.81 12.29
C VAL A 190 0.96 -18.29 12.35
N HIS A 191 -0.05 -18.73 11.62
CA HIS A 191 -0.45 -20.12 11.54
C HIS A 191 0.56 -20.95 10.75
N GLU A 192 1.17 -20.38 9.69
CA GLU A 192 2.16 -21.06 8.87
C GLU A 192 3.30 -20.15 8.39
N LEU A 193 4.50 -20.73 8.27
CA LEU A 193 5.68 -20.12 7.65
C LEU A 193 5.97 -20.82 6.32
N VAL A 194 5.98 -20.03 5.25
CA VAL A 194 6.26 -20.52 3.89
C VAL A 194 7.61 -19.98 3.43
N GLN A 195 8.58 -20.86 3.21
CA GLN A 195 9.88 -20.43 2.71
C GLN A 195 9.82 -20.12 1.21
N SER A 196 10.21 -18.90 0.83
CA SER A 196 10.39 -18.49 -0.56
C SER A 196 11.70 -19.07 -1.09
N VAL A 197 11.58 -20.14 -1.88
CA VAL A 197 12.68 -20.73 -2.64
C VAL A 197 12.66 -20.24 -4.09
N ASP A 198 13.83 -20.11 -4.71
CA ASP A 198 13.93 -19.81 -6.13
C ASP A 198 13.68 -21.10 -6.93
N ASP A 199 12.41 -21.37 -7.21
CA ASP A 199 11.98 -22.50 -8.03
C ASP A 199 11.75 -22.03 -9.47
N VAL A 200 12.51 -22.62 -10.40
CA VAL A 200 12.45 -22.35 -11.83
C VAL A 200 11.03 -22.55 -12.40
N LYS A 201 10.22 -23.44 -11.81
CA LYS A 201 8.83 -23.69 -12.23
C LYS A 201 7.88 -22.53 -11.95
N TRP A 202 8.24 -21.65 -11.00
CA TRP A 202 7.42 -20.51 -10.57
C TRP A 202 7.94 -19.17 -11.08
N ARG A 203 9.03 -19.17 -11.86
CA ARG A 203 9.48 -17.95 -12.55
C ARG A 203 8.46 -17.60 -13.63
N SER A 204 7.90 -16.40 -13.56
CA SER A 204 7.11 -15.84 -14.65
C SER A 204 8.00 -15.74 -15.90
N GLU A 205 7.47 -16.14 -17.07
CA GLU A 205 8.15 -15.85 -18.33
C GLU A 205 8.38 -14.33 -18.43
N PRO A 206 9.57 -13.87 -18.84
CA PRO A 206 9.79 -12.45 -19.07
C PRO A 206 8.74 -11.97 -20.07
N ALA A 207 8.02 -10.89 -19.71
CA ALA A 207 7.03 -10.27 -20.58
C ALA A 207 7.68 -10.06 -21.95
N LYS A 208 7.12 -10.68 -22.99
CA LYS A 208 7.60 -10.50 -24.37
C LYS A 208 7.59 -8.99 -24.64
N THR A 209 8.77 -8.39 -24.72
CA THR A 209 8.95 -7.05 -25.25
C THR A 209 8.39 -7.06 -26.65
N GLY A 210 7.17 -6.54 -26.81
CA GLY A 210 6.54 -6.39 -28.11
C GLY A 210 7.43 -5.48 -28.95
N GLU A 211 8.10 -6.06 -29.95
CA GLU A 211 8.58 -5.29 -31.09
C GLU A 211 7.36 -4.62 -31.72
N LEU A 212 7.25 -3.32 -31.52
CA LEU A 212 6.37 -2.47 -32.33
C LEU A 212 6.84 -2.63 -33.79
N LYS A 213 6.00 -3.24 -34.61
CA LYS A 213 6.04 -3.11 -36.07
C LYS A 213 5.24 -1.89 -36.50
#